data_AF-A0A0W0FQW9-F1
#
_entry.id   AF-A0A0W0FQW9-F1
#
_cell.length_a   1.000
_cell.length_b   1.000
_cell.length_c   1.000
_cell.angle_alpha   90.00
_cell.angle_beta   90.00
_cell.angle_gamma   90.00
#
_symmetry.space_group_name_H-M   'P 1'
#
loop_
_entity.id
_entity.type
_entity.pdbx_description
1 polymer ?
#
loop_
_entity_poly.entity_id
_entity_poly.type
_entity_poly.pdbx_seq_one_letter_code
_entity_poly.pdbx_strand_id
1 'polypeptide(L)'
;MRAFVRSTAPIDGVNDADLGGDSHPASVEGFSALGRKAFTFGIDAQGQDKFKAAARSQGYQLEAIKLETRQLDDVQPIRDLINKILHQR
;
A
#
# COMPACT_ATOMS: atom_id res chain seq x y z
N MET A 1 10.25 -2.42 -3.66
CA MET A 1 8.95 -3.12 -3.61
C MET A 1 9.02 -4.31 -4.55
N ARG A 2 8.42 -5.45 -4.18
CA ARG A 2 8.18 -6.59 -5.08
C ARG A 2 6.67 -6.82 -5.12
N ALA A 3 6.11 -7.08 -6.29
CA ALA A 3 4.69 -7.36 -6.50
C ALA A 3 4.54 -8.63 -7.34
N PHE A 4 3.45 -9.36 -7.14
CA PHE A 4 3.20 -10.64 -7.80
C PHE A 4 1.74 -10.70 -8.26
N VAL A 5 1.51 -11.37 -9.38
CA VAL A 5 0.17 -11.83 -9.77
C VAL A 5 -0.02 -13.19 -9.10
N ARG A 6 -0.99 -13.27 -8.19
CA ARG A 6 -1.32 -14.52 -7.49
C ARG A 6 -2.02 -15.48 -8.44
N SER A 7 -1.64 -16.75 -8.39
CA SER A 7 -2.34 -17.83 -9.11
C SER A 7 -3.59 -18.31 -8.39
N THR A 8 -3.68 -18.08 -7.07
CA THR A 8 -4.84 -18.39 -6.24
C THR A 8 -5.54 -17.10 -5.76
N ALA A 9 -6.87 -17.15 -5.67
CA ALA A 9 -7.65 -16.05 -5.11
C ALA A 9 -7.37 -15.93 -3.60
N PRO A 10 -7.24 -14.70 -3.04
CA PRO A 10 -7.09 -14.52 -1.60
C PRO A 10 -8.33 -15.03 -0.87
N ILE A 11 -8.12 -15.67 0.28
CA ILE A 11 -9.20 -16.03 1.19
C ILE A 11 -9.46 -14.86 2.13
N ASP A 12 -10.67 -14.30 2.08
CA ASP A 12 -11.06 -13.17 2.94
C ASP A 12 -10.90 -13.51 4.43
N GLY A 13 -10.30 -12.58 5.17
CA GLY A 13 -10.10 -12.71 6.62
C GLY A 13 -8.93 -13.61 7.03
N VAL A 14 -8.22 -14.23 6.09
CA VAL A 14 -7.01 -15.01 6.35
C VAL A 14 -5.80 -14.20 5.90
N ASN A 15 -4.75 -14.13 6.73
CA ASN A 15 -3.46 -13.63 6.28
C ASN A 15 -2.80 -14.69 5.39
N ASP A 16 -3.34 -14.83 4.19
CA ASP A 16 -2.87 -15.78 3.20
C ASP A 16 -1.80 -15.09 2.34
N ALA A 17 -0.55 -15.29 2.77
CA ALA A 17 0.64 -14.86 2.06
C ALA A 17 1.12 -15.91 1.03
N ASP A 18 0.44 -17.05 0.90
CA ASP A 18 0.84 -18.08 -0.05
C ASP A 18 0.45 -17.63 -1.47
N LEU A 19 1.46 -17.41 -2.30
CA LEU A 19 1.22 -16.97 -3.67
C LEU A 19 0.69 -18.13 -4.53
N GLY A 20 0.88 -19.39 -4.14
CA GLY A 20 0.59 -20.55 -4.98
C GLY A 20 1.68 -20.78 -6.05
N GLY A 21 1.82 -22.03 -6.50
CA GLY A 21 2.96 -22.50 -7.31
C GLY A 21 3.18 -21.76 -8.63
N ASP A 22 2.10 -21.32 -9.29
CA ASP A 22 2.16 -20.66 -10.60
C ASP A 22 2.18 -19.12 -10.53
N SER A 23 2.44 -18.57 -9.34
CA SER A 23 2.58 -17.12 -9.19
C SER A 23 3.83 -16.59 -9.87
N HIS A 24 3.71 -15.38 -10.42
CA HIS A 24 4.78 -14.74 -11.17
C HIS A 24 4.92 -13.26 -10.81
N PRO A 25 6.12 -12.68 -10.98
CA PRO A 25 6.35 -11.27 -10.71
C PRO A 25 5.44 -10.38 -11.54
N ALA A 26 4.84 -9.37 -10.92
CA ALA A 26 4.13 -8.32 -11.64
C ALA A 26 5.15 -7.32 -12.19
N SER A 27 4.99 -6.91 -13.45
CA SER A 27 5.80 -5.86 -14.05
C SER A 27 5.38 -4.47 -13.55
N VAL A 28 6.31 -3.52 -13.62
CA VAL A 28 6.04 -2.12 -13.25
C VAL A 28 5.04 -1.49 -14.21
N GLU A 29 5.08 -1.87 -15.48
CA GLU A 29 4.14 -1.47 -16.52
C GLU A 29 2.74 -1.98 -16.21
N GLY A 30 2.61 -3.25 -15.80
CA GLY A 30 1.33 -3.84 -15.39
C GLY A 30 0.73 -3.13 -14.18
N PHE A 31 1.57 -2.78 -13.19
CA PHE A 31 1.13 -1.99 -12.03
C PHE A 31 0.68 -0.57 -12.43
N SER A 32 1.39 0.06 -13.37
CA SER A 32 1.07 1.40 -13.88
C SER A 32 -0.24 1.42 -14.69
N ALA A 33 -0.50 0.37 -15.47
CA ALA A 33 -1.75 0.22 -16.22
C ALA A 33 -2.99 0.15 -15.32
N LEU A 34 -2.85 -0.27 -14.06
CA LEU A 34 -3.92 -0.25 -13.05
C LEU A 34 -4.15 1.15 -12.43
N GLY A 35 -3.54 2.19 -12.99
CA GLY A 35 -3.62 3.56 -12.47
C GLY A 35 -2.85 3.77 -11.15
N ARG A 36 -1.94 2.86 -10.81
CA ARG A 36 -1.10 2.96 -9.60
C ARG A 36 0.27 3.53 -9.98
N LYS A 37 0.83 4.40 -9.15
CA LYS A 37 2.22 4.89 -9.29
C LYS A 37 3.03 4.43 -8.09
N ALA A 38 4.18 3.82 -8.36
CA ALA A 38 5.17 3.49 -7.34
C ALA A 38 6.22 4.60 -7.28
N PHE A 39 6.58 5.02 -6.07
CA PHE A 39 7.66 5.98 -5.87
C PHE A 39 8.73 5.37 -4.97
N THR A 40 9.98 5.51 -5.36
CA THR A 40 11.14 5.04 -4.59
C THR A 40 11.75 6.23 -3.85
N PHE A 41 11.40 6.35 -2.57
CA PHE A 41 12.02 7.29 -1.65
C PHE A 41 12.80 6.55 -0.56
N GLY A 42 13.85 7.18 -0.04
CA GLY A 42 14.52 6.70 1.17
C GLY A 42 13.58 6.75 2.37
N ILE A 43 13.80 5.88 3.37
CA ILE A 43 13.06 5.91 4.64
C ILE A 43 13.63 6.93 5.64
N ASP A 44 14.81 7.47 5.34
CA ASP A 44 15.44 8.55 6.11
C ASP A 44 14.68 9.88 5.98
N ALA A 45 15.09 10.88 6.77
CA ALA A 45 14.46 12.19 6.77
C ALA A 45 14.44 12.85 5.38
N GLN A 46 15.52 12.72 4.61
CA GLN A 46 15.63 13.31 3.28
C GLN A 46 14.66 12.65 2.29
N GLY A 47 14.52 11.32 2.35
CA GLY A 47 13.59 10.56 1.55
C GLY A 47 12.13 10.86 1.91
N GLN A 48 11.83 11.03 3.20
CA GLN A 48 10.51 11.47 3.65
C GLN A 48 10.16 12.87 3.15
N ASP A 49 11.12 13.80 3.14
CA ASP A 49 10.88 15.16 2.64
C ASP A 49 10.66 15.18 1.12
N LYS A 50 11.41 14.36 0.38
CA LYS A 50 11.19 14.16 -1.07
C LYS A 50 9.81 13.57 -1.35
N PHE A 51 9.38 12.57 -0.57
CA PHE A 51 8.03 12.02 -0.66
C PHE A 51 6.98 13.10 -0.40
N LYS A 52 7.15 13.89 0.67
CA LYS A 52 6.21 14.95 1.03
C LYS A 52 6.07 16.00 -0.07
N ALA A 53 7.18 16.42 -0.65
CA ALA A 53 7.19 17.38 -1.76
C ALA A 53 6.48 16.81 -3.01
N ALA A 54 6.77 15.56 -3.38
CA ALA A 54 6.18 14.92 -4.55
C ALA A 54 4.68 14.64 -4.41
N ALA A 55 4.20 14.35 -3.21
CA ALA A 55 2.78 14.18 -2.95
C ALA A 55 2.04 15.54 -2.96
N ARG A 56 2.62 16.58 -2.34
CA ARG A 56 2.04 17.94 -2.38
C ARG A 56 1.95 18.51 -3.80
N SER A 57 2.95 18.27 -4.65
CA SER A 57 2.91 18.74 -6.05
C SER A 57 1.81 18.08 -6.88
N GLN A 58 1.30 16.92 -6.44
CA GLN A 58 0.17 16.22 -7.04
C GLN A 58 -1.17 16.56 -6.33
N GLY A 59 -1.16 17.54 -5.40
CA GLY A 59 -2.36 17.98 -4.69
C GLY A 59 -2.74 17.14 -3.48
N TYR A 60 -1.91 16.17 -3.05
CA TYR A 60 -2.21 15.35 -1.89
C TYR A 60 -1.91 16.09 -0.58
N GLN A 61 -2.86 16.09 0.35
CA GLN A 61 -2.60 16.38 1.76
C GLN A 61 -2.08 15.12 2.46
N LEU A 62 -1.03 15.28 3.26
CA LEU A 62 -0.35 14.16 3.90
C LEU A 62 -0.64 14.15 5.39
N GLU A 63 -1.33 13.10 5.85
CA GLU A 63 -1.40 12.72 7.25
C GLU A 63 -0.49 11.52 7.46
N ALA A 64 0.54 11.67 8.30
CA ALA A 64 1.39 10.55 8.68
C ALA A 64 0.67 9.72 9.75
N ILE A 65 0.22 8.52 9.38
CA ILE A 65 -0.40 7.59 10.33
C ILE A 65 0.70 6.69 10.88
N LYS A 66 0.97 6.80 12.19
CA LYS A 66 1.82 5.85 12.89
C LYS A 66 0.97 4.63 13.24
N LEU A 67 1.23 3.50 12.57
CA LEU A 67 0.64 2.22 12.93
C LEU A 67 1.42 1.65 14.11
N GLU A 68 0.89 1.78 15.33
CA GLU A 68 1.47 1.13 16.51
C GLU A 68 0.94 -0.30 16.60
N THR A 69 1.83 -1.29 16.45
CA THR A 69 1.48 -2.71 16.45
C THR A 69 0.88 -3.20 17.77
N ARG A 70 1.03 -2.43 18.85
CA ARG A 70 0.41 -2.69 20.16
C ARG A 70 -1.10 -2.43 20.18
N GLN A 71 -1.63 -1.77 19.15
CA GLN A 71 -3.06 -1.53 18.96
C GLN A 71 -3.70 -2.55 17.98
N LEU A 72 -2.93 -3.52 17.45
CA LEU A 72 -3.43 -4.48 16.47
C LEU A 72 -4.41 -5.52 17.01
N ASP A 73 -4.54 -5.64 18.34
CA ASP A 73 -5.62 -6.42 18.95
C ASP A 73 -6.99 -5.76 18.70
N ASP A 74 -7.01 -4.45 18.40
CA ASP A 74 -8.17 -3.72 17.92
C ASP A 74 -8.01 -3.39 16.43
N VAL A 75 -8.63 -4.19 15.56
CA VAL A 75 -8.54 -4.06 14.10
C VAL A 75 -9.39 -2.89 13.58
N GLN A 76 -10.19 -2.26 14.44
CA GLN A 76 -11.16 -1.24 14.04
C GLN A 76 -10.51 0.03 13.43
N PRO A 77 -9.40 0.57 13.97
CA PRO A 77 -8.71 1.72 13.36
C PRO A 77 -8.17 1.44 11.95
N ILE A 78 -7.79 0.19 11.66
CA ILE A 78 -7.35 -0.22 10.31
C ILE A 78 -8.54 -0.29 9.36
N ARG A 79 -9.68 -0.85 9.81
CA ARG A 79 -10.93 -0.86 9.02
C ARG A 79 -11.43 0.54 8.71
N ASP A 80 -11.38 1.45 9.67
CA ASP A 80 -11.82 2.84 9.49
C ASP A 80 -10.92 3.56 8.48
N LEU A 81 -9.61 3.29 8.50
CA LEU A 81 -8.67 3.82 7.51
C LEU A 81 -8.95 3.27 6.09
N ILE A 82 -9.18 1.97 5.95
CA ILE A 82 -9.54 1.34 4.67
C ILE A 82 -10.82 1.97 4.12
N ASN A 83 -11.84 2.13 4.95
CA ASN A 83 -13.10 2.75 4.56
C ASN A 83 -12.91 4.21 4.13
N LYS A 84 -12.11 5.00 4.86
CA LYS A 84 -11.80 6.38 4.48
C LYS A 84 -11.10 6.46 3.12
N ILE A 85 -10.17 5.55 2.82
CA ILE A 85 -9.46 5.49 1.54
C ILE A 85 -10.39 5.07 0.39
N LEU A 86 -11.31 4.13 0.63
CA LEU A 86 -12.25 3.65 -0.38
C LEU A 86 -13.35 4.66 -0.74
N HIS A 87 -13.79 5.48 0.22
CA HIS A 87 -14.92 6.41 0.06
C HIS A 87 -14.51 7.86 -0.25
N GLN A 88 -13.22 8.14 -0.44
CA GLN A 88 -12.70 9.45 -0.88
C GLN A 88 -12.54 9.56 -2.41
N ARG A 89 -13.18 8.66 -3.19
CA ARG A 89 -13.27 8.75 -4.65
C ARG A 89 -14.64 9.22 -5.09
#